data_AF-A0A8D9HL98-F1
#
_entry.id   AF-A0A8D9HL98-F1
#
_cell.length_a   1.000
_cell.length_b   1.000
_cell.length_c   1.000
_cell.angle_alpha   90.00
_cell.angle_beta   90.00
_cell.angle_gamma   90.00
#
_symmetry.space_group_name_H-M   'P 1'
#
loop_
_entity.id
_entity.type
_entity.pdbx_description
1 polymer ?
#
loop_
_entity_poly.entity_id
_entity_poly.type
_entity_poly.pdbx_seq_one_letter_code
_entity_poly.pdbx_strand_id
1 'polypeptide(L)'
;MQTVEEIYKVASIAFSPNVSAQIFMGLMVSPPKPGDISYDQFVRESKGILESLRRRARIMTDGFNSCKNVVCNFTEGAIYHRKQSKQRNKLGKPQESPLFLALDLDRKKGCFI
;
A
#
# COMPACT_ATOMS: atom_id res chain seq x y z
N MET A 1 36.04 -0.05 -9.20
CA MET A 1 34.59 0.24 -9.07
C MET A 1 34.42 1.56 -8.32
N GLN A 2 34.54 2.70 -8.99
CA GLN A 2 34.45 4.02 -8.34
C GLN A 2 33.08 4.26 -7.69
N THR A 3 32.00 3.73 -8.29
CA THR A 3 30.62 3.88 -7.78
C THR A 3 30.38 3.24 -6.41
N VAL A 4 31.06 2.14 -6.08
CA VAL A 4 30.88 1.47 -4.77
C VAL A 4 31.52 2.30 -3.64
N GLU A 5 32.67 2.92 -3.92
CA GLU A 5 33.35 3.81 -2.98
C GLU A 5 32.54 5.10 -2.74
N GLU A 6 31.92 5.65 -3.79
CA GLU A 6 31.02 6.79 -3.68
C GLU A 6 29.78 6.48 -2.83
N ILE A 7 29.17 5.29 -3.00
CA ILE A 7 28.03 4.84 -2.18
C ILE A 7 28.46 4.66 -0.72
N TYR A 8 29.63 4.05 -0.48
CA TYR A 8 30.15 3.86 0.87
C TYR A 8 30.45 5.19 1.57
N LYS A 9 30.98 6.17 0.83
CA LYS A 9 31.20 7.54 1.32
C LYS A 9 29.89 8.20 1.77
N VAL A 10 28.80 8.02 1.03
CA VAL A 10 27.48 8.56 1.42
C VAL A 10 26.93 7.81 2.64
N ALA A 11 27.05 6.48 2.66
CA ALA A 11 26.53 5.64 3.74
C ALA A 11 27.24 5.89 5.08
N SER A 12 28.55 6.15 5.07
CA SER A 12 29.32 6.38 6.30
C SER A 12 29.00 7.70 6.98
N ILE A 13 28.52 8.72 6.24
CA ILE A 13 28.08 10.01 6.78
C ILE A 13 26.73 9.88 7.50
N ALA A 14 25.86 8.97 7.02
CA ALA A 14 24.50 8.78 7.56
C ALA A 14 24.43 7.93 8.85
N PHE A 15 25.57 7.46 9.36
CA PHE A 15 25.69 6.45 10.43
C PHE A 15 24.99 5.11 10.07
N SER A 16 25.27 4.04 10.82
CA SER A 16 24.61 2.75 10.58
C SER A 16 23.11 2.83 10.89
N PRO A 17 22.24 2.12 10.14
CA PRO A 17 20.82 2.06 10.46
C PRO A 17 20.61 1.47 11.86
N ASN A 18 19.48 1.79 12.50
CA ASN A 18 19.21 1.32 13.85
C ASN A 18 19.28 -0.22 13.94
N VAL A 19 19.90 -0.73 15.02
CA VAL A 19 20.18 -2.17 15.19
C VAL A 19 18.88 -2.99 15.15
N SER A 20 17.79 -2.48 15.72
CA SER A 20 16.48 -3.15 15.70
C SER A 20 15.96 -3.38 14.27
N ALA A 21 16.10 -2.41 13.37
CA ALA A 21 15.72 -2.56 11.96
C ALA A 21 16.63 -3.55 11.23
N GLN A 22 17.92 -3.59 11.57
CA GLN A 22 18.83 -4.60 11.02
C GLN A 22 18.41 -6.02 11.45
N ILE A 23 18.07 -6.21 12.73
CA ILE A 23 17.56 -7.49 13.25
C ILE A 23 16.24 -7.87 12.56
N PHE A 24 15.30 -6.91 12.47
CA PHE A 24 13.99 -7.15 11.84
C PHE A 24 14.13 -7.55 10.37
N MET A 25 15.02 -6.89 9.62
CA MET A 25 15.33 -7.26 8.24
C MET A 25 15.88 -8.68 8.13
N GLY A 26 16.76 -9.08 9.07
CA GLY A 26 17.25 -10.46 9.15
C GLY A 26 16.12 -11.48 9.33
N LEU A 27 15.16 -11.20 10.21
CA LEU A 27 13.99 -12.05 10.43
C LEU A 27 13.05 -12.11 9.21
N MET A 28 12.90 -10.99 8.48
CA MET A 28 12.06 -10.96 7.28
C MET A 28 12.66 -11.77 6.12
N VAL A 29 13.99 -11.75 5.96
CA VAL A 29 14.67 -12.46 4.86
C VAL A 29 14.85 -13.95 5.16
N SER A 30 14.92 -14.32 6.45
CA SER A 30 15.07 -15.72 6.89
C SER A 30 13.90 -16.15 7.79
N PRO A 31 12.71 -16.42 7.22
CA PRO A 31 11.57 -16.89 7.99
C PRO A 31 11.79 -18.30 8.58
N PRO A 32 10.98 -18.71 9.58
CA PRO A 32 11.04 -20.06 10.15
C PRO A 32 10.86 -21.14 9.09
N LYS A 33 11.55 -22.27 9.26
CA LYS A 33 11.53 -23.41 8.34
C LYS A 33 10.61 -24.52 8.86
N PRO A 34 10.10 -25.41 7.98
CA PRO A 34 9.36 -26.58 8.41
C PRO A 34 10.16 -27.39 9.44
N GLY A 35 9.58 -27.61 10.63
CA GLY A 35 10.24 -28.27 11.76
C GLY A 35 10.64 -27.33 12.89
N ASP A 36 10.66 -26.01 12.66
CA ASP A 36 10.87 -25.02 13.72
C ASP A 36 9.60 -24.89 14.59
N ILE A 37 9.79 -24.63 15.89
CA ILE A 37 8.70 -24.55 16.89
C ILE A 37 7.63 -23.51 16.50
N SER A 38 8.03 -22.41 15.87
CA SER A 38 7.14 -21.31 15.48
C SER A 38 6.62 -21.39 14.04
N TYR A 39 7.01 -22.41 13.26
CA TYR A 39 6.69 -22.50 11.83
C TYR A 39 5.18 -22.50 11.57
N ASP A 40 4.45 -23.39 12.25
CA ASP A 40 3.01 -23.53 12.04
C ASP A 40 2.24 -22.28 12.45
N GLN A 41 2.69 -21.59 13.50
CA GLN A 41 2.11 -20.33 13.92
C GLN A 41 2.36 -19.24 12.87
N PHE A 42 3.62 -19.07 12.44
CA PHE A 42 4.00 -18.08 11.43
C PHE A 42 3.22 -18.24 10.13
N VAL A 43 3.07 -19.48 9.64
CA VAL A 43 2.35 -19.77 8.39
C VAL A 43 0.86 -19.46 8.52
N ARG A 44 0.23 -19.83 9.65
CA ARG A 44 -1.19 -19.54 9.89
C ARG A 44 -1.47 -18.04 9.94
N GLU A 45 -0.67 -17.31 10.71
CA GLU A 45 -0.82 -15.86 10.87
C GLU A 45 -0.59 -15.13 9.54
N SER A 46 0.49 -15.47 8.84
CA SER A 46 0.81 -14.86 7.54
C SER A 46 -0.29 -15.08 6.50
N LYS A 47 -0.83 -16.31 6.42
CA LYS A 47 -1.95 -16.62 5.52
C LYS A 47 -3.22 -15.86 5.91
N GLY A 48 -3.56 -15.83 7.21
CA GLY A 48 -4.74 -15.11 7.70
C GLY A 48 -4.68 -13.60 7.40
N ILE A 49 -3.52 -12.99 7.55
CA ILE A 49 -3.30 -11.56 7.20
C ILE A 49 -3.52 -11.35 5.70
N LEU A 50 -2.94 -12.20 4.85
CA LEU A 50 -3.06 -12.08 3.40
C LEU A 50 -4.51 -12.26 2.92
N GLU A 51 -5.24 -13.23 3.47
CA GLU A 51 -6.65 -13.46 3.17
C GLU A 51 -7.52 -12.27 3.60
N SER A 52 -7.27 -11.72 4.79
CA SER A 52 -7.96 -10.53 5.29
C SER A 52 -7.70 -9.30 4.41
N LEU A 53 -6.46 -9.11 3.95
CA LEU A 53 -6.09 -8.05 2.99
C LEU A 53 -6.81 -8.22 1.66
N ARG A 54 -6.83 -9.44 1.11
CA ARG A 54 -7.53 -9.76 -0.15
C ARG A 54 -9.03 -9.48 -0.05
N ARG A 55 -9.66 -9.86 1.07
CA ARG A 55 -11.08 -9.57 1.33
C ARG A 55 -11.36 -8.08 1.37
N ARG A 56 -10.54 -7.31 2.09
CA ARG A 56 -10.67 -5.85 2.17
C ARG A 56 -10.43 -5.16 0.82
N ALA A 57 -9.48 -5.63 0.02
CA ALA A 57 -9.23 -5.12 -1.33
C ALA A 57 -10.45 -5.28 -2.25
N ARG A 58 -11.11 -6.44 -2.19
CA ARG A 58 -12.37 -6.67 -2.94
C ARG A 58 -13.47 -5.72 -2.50
N ILE A 59 -13.74 -5.65 -1.19
CA ILE A 59 -14.76 -4.75 -0.62
C ILE A 59 -14.52 -3.29 -1.06
N MET A 60 -13.26 -2.85 -1.05
CA MET A 60 -12.90 -1.50 -1.44
C MET A 60 -13.09 -1.26 -2.95
N THR A 61 -12.64 -2.19 -3.78
CA THR A 61 -12.78 -2.11 -5.25
C THR A 61 -14.25 -2.11 -5.65
N ASP A 62 -15.06 -3.00 -5.08
CA ASP A 62 -16.50 -3.10 -5.33
C ASP A 62 -17.21 -1.83 -4.84
N GLY A 63 -16.83 -1.33 -3.65
CA GLY A 63 -17.32 -0.07 -3.12
C GLY A 63 -17.06 1.13 -4.04
N PHE A 64 -15.84 1.25 -4.58
CA PHE A 64 -15.53 2.31 -5.54
C PHE A 64 -16.23 2.14 -6.89
N ASN A 65 -16.37 0.91 -7.38
CA ASN A 65 -17.08 0.64 -8.62
C ASN A 65 -18.60 0.85 -8.51
N SER A 66 -19.16 0.79 -7.29
CA SER A 66 -20.55 1.17 -7.02
C SER A 66 -20.78 2.69 -7.05
N CYS A 67 -19.72 3.50 -6.93
CA CYS A 67 -19.82 4.96 -6.93
C CYS A 67 -20.01 5.51 -8.35
N LYS A 68 -20.92 6.48 -8.49
CA LYS A 68 -21.17 7.15 -9.77
C LYS A 68 -19.91 7.85 -10.28
N ASN A 69 -19.59 7.65 -11.55
CA ASN A 69 -18.43 8.23 -12.25
C ASN A 69 -17.04 7.82 -11.71
N VAL A 70 -16.95 6.75 -10.91
CA VAL A 70 -15.68 6.19 -10.45
C VAL A 70 -15.48 4.80 -11.07
N VAL A 71 -14.24 4.51 -11.42
CA VAL A 71 -13.76 3.16 -11.79
C VAL A 71 -12.53 2.86 -10.96
N CYS A 72 -12.50 1.69 -10.36
CA CYS A 72 -11.34 1.15 -9.68
C CYS A 72 -11.05 -0.23 -10.25
N ASN A 73 -9.83 -0.42 -10.71
CA ASN A 73 -9.35 -1.75 -11.04
C ASN A 73 -9.10 -2.53 -9.75
N PHE A 74 -9.26 -3.84 -9.82
CA PHE A 74 -8.91 -4.69 -8.70
C PHE A 74 -7.40 -4.63 -8.45
N THR A 75 -7.01 -4.36 -7.21
CA THR A 75 -5.60 -4.31 -6.82
C THR A 75 -5.13 -5.73 -6.46
N GLU A 76 -4.27 -6.32 -7.30
CA GLU A 76 -3.77 -7.69 -7.09
C GLU A 76 -2.73 -7.79 -5.95
N GLY A 77 -2.12 -6.67 -5.56
CA GLY A 77 -1.13 -6.58 -4.47
C GLY A 77 -1.01 -5.16 -3.91
N ALA A 78 -0.15 -4.94 -2.93
CA ALA A 78 -0.07 -3.69 -2.17
C ALA A 78 -1.40 -3.31 -1.46
N ILE A 79 -1.44 -2.11 -0.85
CA ILE A 79 -2.52 -1.69 0.04
C ILE A 79 -3.37 -0.54 -0.50
N TYR A 80 -2.96 0.10 -1.61
CA TYR A 80 -3.61 1.29 -2.14
C TYR A 80 -4.42 1.00 -3.40
N HIS A 81 -5.51 1.72 -3.59
CA HIS A 81 -6.43 1.59 -4.72
C HIS A 81 -6.44 2.88 -5.52
N ARG A 82 -6.11 2.80 -6.81
CA ARG A 82 -6.16 3.95 -7.71
C ARG A 82 -7.56 4.09 -8.30
N LYS A 83 -8.21 5.20 -7.98
CA LYS A 83 -9.50 5.59 -8.56
C LYS A 83 -9.27 6.32 -9.88
N GLN A 84 -10.03 5.98 -10.90
CA GLN A 84 -10.10 6.71 -12.15
C GLN A 84 -11.50 7.31 -12.30
N SER A 85 -11.59 8.59 -12.68
CA SER A 85 -12.87 9.21 -12.98
C SER A 85 -13.32 8.81 -14.39
N LYS A 86 -14.56 8.34 -14.53
CA LYS A 86 -15.20 8.15 -15.84
C LYS A 86 -15.50 9.52 -16.43
N GLN A 87 -14.61 10.02 -17.28
CA GLN A 87 -14.86 11.22 -18.06
C GLN A 87 -15.99 10.94 -19.07
N ARG A 88 -17.13 11.62 -18.94
CA ARG A 88 -18.10 11.72 -20.03
C ARG A 88 -17.95 13.10 -20.65
N ASN A 89 -17.23 13.17 -21.76
CA ASN A 89 -17.20 14.34 -22.64
C ASN A 89 -18.60 14.59 -23.18
N LYS A 90 -19.47 15.32 -22.46
CA LYS A 90 -20.54 16.14 -23.02
C LYS A 90 -20.85 17.29 -22.06
N LEU A 91 -20.58 18.51 -22.55
CA LEU A 91 -21.11 19.80 -22.09
C LEU A 91 -20.47 20.44 -20.84
N GLY A 92 -19.36 21.16 -21.05
CA GLY A 92 -19.13 22.52 -20.53
C GLY A 92 -19.27 22.84 -19.03
N LYS A 93 -19.28 21.86 -18.12
CA LYS A 93 -19.26 22.12 -16.67
C LYS A 93 -17.83 22.21 -16.14
N PRO A 94 -17.54 23.12 -15.19
CA PRO A 94 -16.22 23.26 -14.60
C PRO A 94 -15.82 21.94 -13.92
N GLN A 95 -14.63 21.47 -14.26
CA GLN A 95 -14.03 20.28 -13.69
C GLN A 95 -13.64 20.58 -12.24
N GLU A 96 -14.33 19.97 -11.27
CA GLU A 96 -13.87 20.05 -9.89
C GLU A 96 -12.53 19.33 -9.78
N SER A 97 -11.55 20.01 -9.18
CA SER A 97 -10.23 19.45 -9.00
C SER A 97 -10.31 18.21 -8.08
N PRO A 98 -9.44 17.21 -8.26
CA PRO A 98 -9.39 16.06 -7.35
C PRO A 98 -9.20 16.47 -5.88
N LEU A 99 -8.48 17.58 -5.66
CA LEU A 99 -8.29 18.18 -4.34
C LEU A 99 -9.59 18.72 -3.76
N PHE A 100 -10.42 19.39 -4.57
CA PHE A 100 -11.71 19.90 -4.11
C PHE A 100 -12.63 18.75 -3.69
N LEU A 101 -12.70 17.68 -4.49
CA LEU A 101 -13.50 16.50 -4.14
C LEU A 101 -12.99 15.80 -2.86
N ALA A 102 -11.67 15.71 -2.68
CA ALA A 102 -11.07 15.12 -1.48
C ALA A 102 -11.40 15.96 -0.22
N LEU A 103 -11.26 17.28 -0.30
CA LEU A 103 -11.63 18.19 0.79
C LEU A 103 -13.12 18.13 1.12
N ASP A 104 -13.98 18.03 0.11
CA ASP A 104 -15.42 17.93 0.32
C ASP A 104 -15.83 16.59 0.94
N LEU A 105 -15.13 15.49 0.60
CA LEU A 105 -15.31 14.18 1.22
C LEU A 105 -14.84 14.16 2.67
N ASP A 106 -13.71 14.80 2.97
CA ASP A 106 -13.22 14.95 4.33
C ASP A 106 -14.22 15.78 5.16
N ARG A 107 -14.66 16.92 4.64
CA ARG A 107 -15.61 17.80 5.34
C ARG A 107 -16.99 17.17 5.56
N LYS A 108 -17.51 16.42 4.58
CA LYS A 108 -18.89 15.86 4.66
C LYS A 108 -18.94 14.47 5.29
N LYS A 109 -17.88 13.68 5.18
CA LYS A 109 -17.86 12.26 5.59
C LYS A 109 -16.74 11.92 6.57
N GLY A 110 -15.86 12.86 6.92
CA GLY A 110 -14.68 12.60 7.74
C GLY A 110 -13.72 11.62 7.08
N CYS A 111 -13.74 11.54 5.75
CA CYS A 111 -12.97 10.57 4.99
C CYS A 111 -11.78 11.25 4.32
N PHE A 112 -10.62 11.16 4.97
CA PHE A 112 -9.35 11.67 4.46
C PHE A 112 -8.78 10.70 3.41
N ILE A 113 -8.64 11.16 2.17
CA ILE A 113 -8.17 10.37 1.01
C ILE A 113 -7.21 11.15 0.11
#